data_AF-A0A411HKD1-F1
#
_entry.id   AF-A0A411HKD1-F1
#
_cell.length_a   1.000
_cell.length_b   1.000
_cell.length_c   1.000
_cell.angle_alpha   90.00
_cell.angle_beta   90.00
_cell.angle_gamma   90.00
#
_symmetry.space_group_name_H-M   'P 1'
#
loop_
_entity.id
_entity.type
_entity.pdbx_description
1 polymer ?
#
loop_
_entity_poly.entity_id
_entity_poly.type
_entity_poly.pdbx_seq_one_letter_code
_entity_poly.pdbx_strand_id
1 'polypeptide(L)'
;MLKQILSGVLMVACAACSHLPFMHKSPAADASSSAASGRQAAVAPAVGDATTTTSPPPTSDPSAPTNAGAGDTDALIAPPTGYETAAAARQSLEARTDVQTHANPQGWWIVEIPTEHRIWAFTPDDHPAHPAAVAREAVNEHGVIRIRMAVLCTASKEACDALVEEFKPLNEEMRKRLQQNL
;
A
#
# COMPACT_ATOMS: atom_id res chain seq x y z
N MET A 1 -33.36 -41.64 -28.95
CA MET A 1 -33.26 -42.36 -27.65
C MET A 1 -32.30 -41.54 -26.79
N LEU A 2 -32.52 -41.19 -25.53
CA LEU A 2 -33.62 -41.44 -24.58
C LEU A 2 -33.83 -40.19 -23.69
N LYS A 3 -34.83 -40.19 -22.80
CA LYS A 3 -35.43 -39.03 -22.11
C LYS A 3 -34.64 -38.39 -20.95
N GLN A 4 -35.00 -37.13 -20.68
CA GLN A 4 -35.09 -36.40 -19.40
C GLN A 4 -34.81 -37.17 -18.08
N ILE A 5 -33.94 -36.61 -17.24
CA ILE A 5 -33.92 -36.61 -15.75
C ILE A 5 -33.17 -35.30 -15.36
N LEU A 6 -33.60 -34.38 -14.49
CA LEU A 6 -34.86 -34.15 -13.74
C LEU A 6 -35.02 -32.60 -13.50
N SER A 7 -36.11 -32.16 -12.86
CA SER A 7 -36.26 -30.85 -12.19
C SER A 7 -36.58 -31.04 -10.70
N GLY A 8 -36.28 -30.03 -9.87
CA GLY A 8 -36.46 -30.05 -8.40
C GLY A 8 -35.11 -30.12 -7.68
N VAL A 9 -34.85 -29.38 -6.60
CA VAL A 9 -35.78 -28.94 -5.55
C VAL A 9 -35.78 -27.43 -5.34
N LEU A 10 -36.98 -26.87 -5.23
CA LEU A 10 -37.26 -25.51 -4.73
C LEU A 10 -37.68 -25.61 -3.24
N MET A 11 -37.43 -24.55 -2.47
CA MET A 11 -37.84 -24.37 -1.05
C MET A 11 -37.22 -25.31 0.00
N VAL A 12 -36.30 -24.75 0.79
CA VAL A 12 -36.34 -24.91 2.25
C VAL A 12 -36.54 -23.52 2.83
N ALA A 13 -37.47 -23.40 3.79
CA ALA A 13 -38.03 -22.13 4.21
C ALA A 13 -37.19 -21.38 5.26
N CYS A 14 -37.36 -20.06 5.32
CA CYS A 14 -37.03 -19.29 6.51
C CYS A 14 -37.81 -19.82 7.73
N ALA A 15 -37.12 -20.08 8.83
CA ALA A 15 -37.71 -20.26 10.15
C ALA A 15 -37.05 -19.29 11.13
N ALA A 16 -37.89 -18.57 11.88
CA ALA A 16 -37.52 -17.42 12.70
C ALA A 16 -36.44 -17.69 13.77
N CYS A 17 -35.48 -16.77 13.90
CA CYS A 17 -34.80 -16.50 15.17
C CYS A 17 -35.40 -15.22 15.79
N SER A 18 -36.47 -15.39 16.56
CA SER A 18 -37.05 -14.32 17.37
C SER A 18 -36.28 -14.16 18.68
N HIS A 19 -35.89 -12.92 18.97
CA HIS A 19 -35.81 -12.28 20.29
C HIS A 19 -35.44 -13.13 21.53
N LEU A 20 -34.31 -12.78 22.17
CA LEU A 20 -34.24 -12.60 23.62
C LEU A 20 -33.29 -11.41 23.95
N PRO A 21 -33.46 -10.72 25.10
CA PRO A 21 -32.99 -9.34 25.26
C PRO A 21 -31.86 -9.18 26.31
N PHE A 22 -31.39 -7.93 26.44
CA PHE A 22 -30.96 -7.27 27.70
C PHE A 22 -30.30 -8.12 28.82
N MET A 23 -29.05 -7.79 29.21
CA MET A 23 -28.74 -7.10 30.49
C MET A 23 -27.25 -7.12 30.87
N HIS A 24 -26.69 -5.92 31.13
CA HIS A 24 -25.71 -5.61 32.19
C HIS A 24 -24.25 -6.17 32.09
N LYS A 25 -23.21 -5.57 32.71
CA LYS A 25 -22.94 -4.20 33.21
C LYS A 25 -21.48 -4.11 33.78
N SER A 26 -20.75 -3.04 33.47
CA SER A 26 -19.53 -2.54 34.20
C SER A 26 -18.28 -3.46 34.22
N PRO A 27 -17.10 -2.99 34.73
CA PRO A 27 -16.66 -1.63 35.12
C PRO A 27 -15.66 -1.02 34.10
N ALA A 28 -15.59 0.30 33.91
CA ALA A 28 -14.99 1.36 34.76
C ALA A 28 -13.45 1.35 34.77
N ALA A 29 -12.87 2.51 34.46
CA ALA A 29 -11.42 2.73 34.44
C ALA A 29 -10.90 3.12 35.82
N ASP A 30 -9.78 2.55 36.23
CA ASP A 30 -9.00 3.04 37.37
C ASP A 30 -7.76 3.77 36.88
N ALA A 31 -7.74 5.09 37.12
CA ALA A 31 -6.52 5.88 37.12
C ALA A 31 -5.93 5.84 38.53
N SER A 32 -4.64 5.54 38.66
CA SER A 32 -3.89 5.83 39.88
C SER A 32 -2.48 6.28 39.56
N SER A 33 -2.25 7.57 39.77
CA SER A 33 -0.94 8.20 39.85
C SER A 33 -0.45 8.12 41.30
N SER A 34 0.83 7.83 41.50
CA SER A 34 1.53 8.25 42.72
C SER A 34 3.02 8.45 42.45
N ALA A 35 3.62 9.40 43.16
CA ALA A 35 4.93 9.96 42.86
C ALA A 35 5.95 9.75 43.98
N ALA A 36 7.22 9.63 43.59
CA ALA A 36 8.40 9.97 44.41
C ALA A 36 9.55 10.26 43.43
N SER A 37 9.99 11.49 43.19
CA SER A 37 10.66 12.44 44.11
C SER A 37 12.06 11.97 44.54
N GLY A 38 13.09 12.47 43.84
CA GLY A 38 14.50 12.09 43.98
C GLY A 38 15.47 13.23 43.61
N ARG A 39 15.64 14.17 44.53
CA ARG A 39 16.65 15.24 44.69
C ARG A 39 17.85 15.35 43.71
N GLN A 40 18.07 16.57 43.19
CA GLN A 40 19.26 17.48 43.29
C GLN A 40 20.69 16.87 43.32
N ALA A 41 21.77 17.45 42.76
CA ALA A 41 22.13 18.89 42.65
C ALA A 41 23.31 19.20 41.68
N ALA A 42 23.61 20.51 41.50
CA ALA A 42 24.85 21.15 40.98
C ALA A 42 25.26 20.88 39.49
N VAL A 43 25.46 21.84 38.57
CA VAL A 43 26.01 23.23 38.54
C VAL A 43 27.54 23.33 38.54
N ALA A 44 28.12 23.63 37.36
CA ALA A 44 29.22 24.58 37.04
C ALA A 44 29.79 24.28 35.61
N PRO A 45 30.64 25.11 34.99
CA PRO A 45 30.22 26.29 34.25
C PRO A 45 30.66 26.29 32.77
N ALA A 46 30.13 27.23 31.98
CA ALA A 46 30.57 27.46 30.60
C ALA A 46 31.79 28.40 30.51
N VAL A 47 32.74 28.08 29.65
CA VAL A 47 33.62 28.98 28.88
C VAL A 47 34.29 28.17 27.77
N GLY A 48 34.35 28.71 26.54
CA GLY A 48 34.98 28.05 25.38
C GLY A 48 34.62 28.78 24.09
N ASP A 49 35.62 29.42 23.48
CA ASP A 49 35.44 30.52 22.53
C ASP A 49 34.83 30.18 21.17
N ALA A 50 34.25 31.21 20.56
CA ALA A 50 33.79 31.20 19.18
C ALA A 50 34.97 31.14 18.20
N THR A 51 35.03 30.08 17.40
CA THR A 51 35.85 30.03 16.18
C THR A 51 34.97 30.25 14.94
N THR A 52 35.01 31.47 14.43
CA THR A 52 34.38 31.85 13.16
C THR A 52 35.07 31.16 11.99
N THR A 53 34.57 30.00 11.57
CA THR A 53 34.98 29.38 10.29
C THR A 53 34.22 30.06 9.16
N THR A 54 34.90 30.99 8.49
CA THR A 54 34.43 31.69 7.30
C THR A 54 34.10 30.71 6.17
N SER A 55 32.81 30.56 5.85
CA SER A 55 32.39 29.92 4.60
C SER A 55 32.75 30.81 3.40
N PRO A 56 33.34 30.26 2.32
CA PRO A 56 33.46 30.99 1.06
C PRO A 56 32.06 31.20 0.43
N PRO A 57 31.84 32.29 -0.32
CA PRO A 57 30.58 32.52 -1.01
C PRO A 57 30.39 31.54 -2.19
N PRO A 58 29.14 31.16 -2.53
CA PRO A 58 28.87 30.41 -3.74
C PRO A 58 29.12 31.29 -4.97
N THR A 59 30.13 30.95 -5.77
CA THR A 59 30.33 31.53 -7.11
C THR A 59 29.26 31.00 -8.04
N SER A 60 28.33 31.86 -8.45
CA SER A 60 27.31 31.55 -9.46
C SER A 60 27.94 31.54 -10.85
N ASP A 61 28.15 30.36 -11.44
CA ASP A 61 28.54 30.18 -12.83
C ASP A 61 27.31 29.90 -13.71
N PRO A 62 26.90 30.81 -14.62
CA PRO A 62 25.70 30.63 -15.45
C PRO A 62 26.04 30.03 -16.82
N SER A 63 26.70 28.87 -16.88
CA SER A 63 26.96 28.14 -18.16
C SER A 63 27.36 26.67 -17.98
N ALA A 64 26.39 25.79 -17.70
CA ALA A 64 26.53 24.34 -17.94
C ALA A 64 25.15 23.67 -18.16
N PRO A 65 24.84 23.14 -19.36
CA PRO A 65 23.65 22.34 -19.58
C PRO A 65 23.89 20.90 -19.09
N THR A 66 23.92 20.71 -17.77
CA THR A 66 24.16 19.38 -17.17
C THR A 66 22.85 18.68 -16.85
N ASN A 67 22.29 17.99 -17.85
CA ASN A 67 21.46 16.80 -17.64
C ASN A 67 21.53 15.87 -18.86
N ALA A 68 22.76 15.51 -19.23
CA ALA A 68 23.05 14.31 -20.00
C ALA A 68 23.42 13.16 -19.04
N GLY A 69 22.43 12.73 -18.26
CA GLY A 69 22.53 11.55 -17.39
C GLY A 69 22.16 10.28 -18.17
N ALA A 70 23.11 9.72 -18.91
CA ALA A 70 22.95 8.36 -19.43
C ALA A 70 23.14 7.36 -18.28
N GLY A 71 22.07 6.67 -17.86
CA GLY A 71 22.15 5.74 -16.72
C GLY A 71 20.92 4.85 -16.43
N ASP A 72 19.71 5.25 -16.82
CA ASP A 72 18.46 4.58 -16.37
C ASP A 72 18.05 3.34 -17.20
N THR A 73 18.97 2.38 -17.40
CA THR A 73 18.59 1.03 -17.87
C THR A 73 18.00 0.13 -16.78
N ASP A 74 17.89 0.61 -15.53
CA ASP A 74 17.21 -0.10 -14.43
C ASP A 74 15.73 0.30 -14.27
N ALA A 75 15.26 1.30 -15.03
CA ALA A 75 13.84 1.68 -15.13
C ALA A 75 12.96 0.62 -15.85
N LEU A 76 13.50 -0.57 -16.15
CA LEU A 76 12.88 -1.61 -16.97
C LEU A 76 12.04 -2.65 -16.19
N ILE A 77 12.07 -2.64 -14.85
CA ILE A 77 11.49 -3.71 -14.02
C ILE A 77 10.12 -3.35 -13.41
N ALA A 78 9.85 -2.05 -13.16
CA ALA A 78 8.53 -1.57 -12.77
C ALA A 78 7.65 -1.36 -14.02
N PRO A 79 6.34 -1.71 -14.00
CA PRO A 79 5.43 -1.31 -15.06
C PRO A 79 5.17 0.20 -14.97
N PRO A 80 5.05 0.93 -16.09
CA PRO A 80 4.70 2.34 -16.05
C PRO A 80 3.32 2.50 -15.41
N THR A 81 3.25 3.28 -14.33
CA THR A 81 2.00 3.54 -13.60
C THR A 81 0.99 4.34 -14.43
N GLY A 82 1.48 5.22 -15.32
CA GLY A 82 0.65 6.19 -16.05
C GLY A 82 0.16 7.37 -15.20
N TYR A 83 0.50 7.39 -13.91
CA TYR A 83 0.01 8.38 -12.94
C TYR A 83 1.14 8.84 -12.01
N GLU A 84 1.11 10.12 -11.65
CA GLU A 84 2.07 10.76 -10.73
C GLU A 84 1.77 10.46 -9.25
N THR A 85 0.49 10.30 -8.88
CA THR A 85 0.05 10.07 -7.49
C THR A 85 -1.01 8.98 -7.39
N ALA A 86 -1.09 8.35 -6.21
CA ALA A 86 -2.13 7.37 -5.89
C ALA A 86 -3.55 7.95 -6.03
N ALA A 87 -3.74 9.23 -5.67
CA ALA A 87 -5.03 9.92 -5.84
C ALA A 87 -5.42 10.08 -7.32
N ALA A 88 -4.48 10.49 -8.19
CA ALA A 88 -4.72 10.62 -9.62
C ALA A 88 -5.00 9.26 -10.29
N ALA A 89 -4.29 8.21 -9.89
CA ALA A 89 -4.55 6.84 -10.31
C ALA A 89 -5.96 6.39 -9.90
N ARG A 90 -6.34 6.61 -8.63
CA ARG A 90 -7.65 6.26 -8.10
C ARG A 90 -8.78 6.93 -8.86
N GLN A 91 -8.75 8.25 -8.98
CA GLN A 91 -9.79 9.01 -9.70
C GLN A 91 -9.94 8.56 -11.16
N SER A 92 -8.82 8.25 -11.83
CA SER A 92 -8.83 7.79 -13.21
C SER A 92 -9.40 6.38 -13.38
N LEU A 93 -9.11 5.47 -12.44
CA LEU A 93 -9.62 4.10 -12.46
C LEU A 93 -11.08 4.02 -12.00
N GLU A 94 -11.54 4.87 -11.08
CA GLU A 94 -12.96 4.98 -10.68
C GLU A 94 -13.86 5.41 -11.85
N ALA A 95 -13.32 6.10 -12.86
CA ALA A 95 -14.03 6.51 -14.07
C ALA A 95 -14.06 5.44 -15.19
N ARG A 96 -13.32 4.32 -15.05
CA ARG A 96 -13.26 3.26 -16.07
C ARG A 96 -14.45 2.31 -15.96
N THR A 97 -14.97 1.89 -17.11
CA THR A 97 -16.08 0.90 -17.22
C THR A 97 -15.61 -0.49 -17.65
N ASP A 98 -14.32 -0.65 -17.97
CA ASP A 98 -13.68 -1.90 -18.42
C ASP A 98 -12.92 -2.63 -17.29
N VAL A 99 -13.08 -2.17 -16.05
CA VAL A 99 -12.39 -2.67 -14.85
C VAL A 99 -13.36 -3.32 -13.88
N GLN A 100 -12.86 -4.26 -13.07
CA GLN A 100 -13.59 -4.83 -11.93
C GLN A 100 -13.07 -4.18 -10.64
N THR A 101 -13.96 -3.60 -9.84
CA THR A 101 -13.58 -2.94 -8.57
C THR A 101 -14.20 -3.65 -7.38
N HIS A 102 -13.45 -3.82 -6.31
CA HIS A 102 -13.95 -4.36 -5.04
C HIS A 102 -13.15 -3.82 -3.85
N ALA A 103 -13.71 -3.94 -2.64
CA ALA A 103 -12.95 -3.76 -1.41
C ALA A 103 -12.67 -5.13 -0.78
N ASN A 104 -11.46 -5.33 -0.26
CA ASN A 104 -11.17 -6.53 0.54
C ASN A 104 -11.63 -6.34 2.01
N PRO A 105 -11.72 -7.41 2.83
CA PRO A 105 -12.11 -7.31 4.24
C PRO A 105 -11.19 -6.44 5.11
N GLN A 106 -9.99 -6.11 4.62
CA GLN A 106 -9.01 -5.25 5.25
C GLN A 106 -9.09 -3.79 4.75
N GLY A 107 -10.16 -3.41 4.03
CA GLY A 107 -10.42 -2.04 3.59
C GLY A 107 -9.65 -1.58 2.35
N TRP A 108 -8.79 -2.41 1.76
CA TRP A 108 -8.09 -2.06 0.52
C TRP A 108 -9.06 -2.00 -0.64
N TRP A 109 -9.00 -0.92 -1.41
CA TRP A 109 -9.73 -0.83 -2.68
C TRP A 109 -8.88 -1.44 -3.79
N ILE A 110 -9.43 -2.44 -4.47
CA ILE A 110 -8.77 -3.25 -5.50
C ILE A 110 -9.42 -2.97 -6.84
N VAL A 111 -8.59 -2.78 -7.87
CA VAL A 111 -9.03 -2.64 -9.27
C VAL A 111 -8.32 -3.69 -10.11
N GLU A 112 -9.08 -4.61 -10.68
CA GLU A 112 -8.59 -5.58 -11.65
C GLU A 112 -8.89 -5.09 -13.07
N ILE A 113 -7.89 -5.22 -13.94
CA ILE A 113 -7.94 -4.82 -15.35
C ILE A 113 -7.59 -6.06 -16.18
N PRO A 114 -8.57 -6.92 -16.51
CA PRO A 114 -8.30 -8.23 -17.11
C PRO A 114 -7.61 -8.15 -18.47
N THR A 115 -7.88 -7.09 -19.24
CA THR A 115 -7.30 -6.78 -20.56
C THR A 115 -5.82 -6.40 -20.49
N GLU A 116 -5.35 -5.87 -19.36
CA GLU A 116 -3.96 -5.49 -19.11
C GLU A 116 -3.22 -6.53 -18.24
N HIS A 117 -3.89 -7.62 -17.81
CA HIS A 117 -3.41 -8.54 -16.77
C HIS A 117 -2.88 -7.83 -15.51
N ARG A 118 -3.50 -6.70 -15.17
CA ARG A 118 -3.03 -5.75 -14.16
C ARG A 118 -4.00 -5.64 -13.00
N ILE A 119 -3.47 -5.57 -11.79
CA ILE A 119 -4.21 -5.38 -10.54
C ILE A 119 -3.60 -4.21 -9.78
N TRP A 120 -4.44 -3.23 -9.44
CA TRP A 120 -4.11 -2.16 -8.50
C TRP A 120 -4.67 -2.47 -7.13
N ALA A 121 -3.91 -2.15 -6.09
CA ALA A 121 -4.36 -2.16 -4.70
C ALA A 121 -4.07 -0.79 -4.06
N PHE A 122 -5.09 -0.15 -3.50
CA PHE A 122 -5.00 1.16 -2.86
C PHE A 122 -5.14 1.00 -1.35
N THR A 123 -4.23 1.64 -0.61
CA THR A 123 -4.16 1.55 0.86
C THR A 123 -5.42 2.15 1.51
N PRO A 124 -6.02 1.49 2.53
CA PRO A 124 -7.03 2.13 3.38
C PRO A 124 -6.43 3.31 4.17
N ASP A 125 -7.29 4.17 4.73
CA ASP A 125 -6.90 5.42 5.39
C ASP A 125 -6.10 5.22 6.69
N ASP A 126 -6.16 4.03 7.28
CA ASP A 126 -5.42 3.64 8.49
C ASP A 126 -4.08 2.95 8.21
N HIS A 127 -3.72 2.70 6.95
CA HIS A 127 -2.45 2.08 6.58
C HIS A 127 -1.28 3.07 6.75
N PRO A 128 -0.13 2.67 7.33
CA PRO A 128 1.01 3.58 7.54
C PRO A 128 1.58 4.23 6.28
N ALA A 129 1.39 3.62 5.10
CA ALA A 129 1.83 4.15 3.82
C ALA A 129 0.76 5.01 3.11
N HIS A 130 -0.40 5.24 3.72
CA HIS A 130 -1.46 6.03 3.10
C HIS A 130 -1.02 7.51 2.89
N PRO A 131 -1.33 8.12 1.73
CA PRO A 131 -1.96 7.53 0.55
C PRO A 131 -0.94 6.80 -0.33
N ALA A 132 -1.22 5.53 -0.64
CA ALA A 132 -0.44 4.76 -1.60
C ALA A 132 -1.28 3.83 -2.49
N ALA A 133 -0.67 3.43 -3.61
CA ALA A 133 -1.20 2.47 -4.56
C ALA A 133 -0.09 1.55 -5.06
N VAL A 134 -0.37 0.24 -5.16
CA VAL A 134 0.54 -0.76 -5.73
C VAL A 134 -0.09 -1.33 -6.99
N ALA A 135 0.57 -1.14 -8.13
CA ALA A 135 0.22 -1.75 -9.40
C ALA A 135 1.03 -3.03 -9.62
N ARG A 136 0.37 -4.13 -9.98
CA ARG A 136 1.00 -5.41 -10.30
C ARG A 136 0.51 -5.89 -11.66
N GLU A 137 1.42 -6.33 -12.51
CA GLU A 137 1.12 -6.78 -13.87
C GLU A 137 1.78 -8.13 -14.14
N ALA A 138 0.98 -9.10 -14.60
CA ALA A 138 1.50 -10.39 -15.03
C ALA A 138 1.92 -10.33 -16.50
N VAL A 139 3.22 -10.50 -16.75
CA VAL A 139 3.81 -10.49 -18.09
C VAL A 139 4.45 -11.84 -18.40
N ASN A 140 4.40 -12.26 -19.67
CA ASN A 140 5.11 -13.44 -20.15
C ASN A 140 6.41 -13.01 -20.83
N GLU A 141 7.54 -13.26 -20.17
CA GLU A 141 8.87 -12.94 -20.66
C GLU A 141 9.60 -14.24 -21.02
N HIS A 142 9.82 -14.46 -22.32
CA HIS A 142 10.52 -15.66 -22.83
C HIS A 142 9.93 -17.01 -22.37
N GLY A 143 8.61 -17.09 -22.21
CA GLY A 143 7.92 -18.29 -21.72
C GLY A 143 7.83 -18.38 -20.19
N VAL A 144 8.35 -17.39 -19.45
CA VAL A 144 8.30 -17.33 -17.99
C VAL A 144 7.36 -16.21 -17.54
N ILE A 145 6.33 -16.56 -16.77
CA ILE A 145 5.48 -15.57 -16.10
C ILE A 145 6.28 -14.81 -15.04
N ARG A 146 6.33 -13.50 -15.18
CA ARG A 146 6.85 -12.53 -14.19
C ARG A 146 5.72 -11.65 -13.68
N ILE A 147 5.84 -11.19 -12.44
CA ILE A 147 4.98 -10.14 -11.89
C ILE A 147 5.84 -8.87 -11.80
N ARG A 148 5.52 -7.87 -12.62
CA ARG A 148 6.10 -6.53 -12.53
C ARG A 148 5.32 -5.74 -11.49
N MET A 149 5.99 -4.95 -10.66
CA MET A 149 5.36 -4.15 -9.60
C MET A 149 5.83 -2.69 -9.64
N ALA A 150 4.89 -1.75 -9.50
CA ALA A 150 5.15 -0.34 -9.27
C ALA A 150 4.38 0.15 -8.04
N VAL A 151 4.92 1.16 -7.36
CA VAL A 151 4.32 1.76 -6.17
C VAL A 151 4.26 3.28 -6.34
N LEU A 152 3.08 3.85 -6.09
CA LEU A 152 2.87 5.28 -5.89
C LEU A 152 2.66 5.47 -4.39
N CYS A 153 3.59 6.12 -3.70
CA CYS A 153 3.51 6.33 -2.25
C CYS A 153 4.10 7.68 -1.89
N THR A 154 3.38 8.46 -1.06
CA THR A 154 3.80 9.79 -0.60
C THR A 154 3.92 9.89 0.92
N ALA A 155 3.96 8.75 1.61
CA ALA A 155 4.23 8.66 3.04
C ALA A 155 5.75 8.79 3.33
N SER A 156 6.17 8.50 4.57
CA SER A 156 7.62 8.43 4.86
C SER A 156 8.27 7.29 4.07
N LYS A 157 9.58 7.42 3.79
CA LYS A 157 10.32 6.39 3.04
C LYS A 157 10.20 5.02 3.71
N GLU A 158 10.29 4.98 5.03
CA GLU A 158 10.21 3.75 5.84
C GLU A 158 8.84 3.07 5.68
N ALA A 159 7.75 3.85 5.63
CA ALA A 159 6.41 3.33 5.40
C ALA A 159 6.22 2.83 3.96
N CYS A 160 6.74 3.56 2.96
CA CYS A 160 6.71 3.13 1.55
C CYS A 160 7.57 1.87 1.30
N ASP A 161 8.74 1.77 1.94
CA ASP A 161 9.60 0.58 1.87
C ASP A 161 8.91 -0.63 2.53
N ALA A 162 8.26 -0.45 3.69
CA ALA A 162 7.48 -1.50 4.35
C ALA A 162 6.31 -2.01 3.48
N LEU A 163 5.62 -1.10 2.77
CA LEU A 163 4.59 -1.46 1.79
C LEU A 163 5.16 -2.30 0.63
N VAL A 164 6.37 -1.98 0.15
CA VAL A 164 7.06 -2.79 -0.88
C VAL A 164 7.36 -4.20 -0.36
N GLU A 165 7.83 -4.35 0.88
CA GLU A 165 8.09 -5.67 1.49
C GLU A 165 6.80 -6.49 1.69
N GLU A 166 5.68 -5.86 2.05
CA GLU A 166 4.36 -6.52 2.19
C GLU A 166 3.91 -7.19 0.88
N PHE A 167 4.15 -6.54 -0.27
CA PHE A 167 3.68 -7.04 -1.57
C PHE A 167 4.60 -8.07 -2.23
N LYS A 168 5.88 -8.16 -1.86
CA LYS A 168 6.80 -9.20 -2.40
C LYS A 168 6.28 -10.64 -2.27
N PRO A 169 5.86 -11.14 -1.09
CA PRO A 169 5.31 -12.50 -0.98
C PRO A 169 3.99 -12.67 -1.76
N LEU A 170 3.18 -11.62 -1.87
CA LEU A 170 1.93 -11.65 -2.64
C LEU A 170 2.20 -11.78 -4.15
N ASN A 171 3.25 -11.14 -4.66
CA ASN A 171 3.69 -11.27 -6.05
C ASN A 171 4.18 -12.70 -6.35
N GLU A 172 4.95 -13.30 -5.45
CA GLU A 172 5.45 -14.67 -5.59
C GLU A 172 4.31 -15.70 -5.55
N GLU A 173 3.30 -15.50 -4.70
CA GLU A 173 2.08 -16.33 -4.68
C GLU A 173 1.24 -16.17 -5.95
N MET A 174 1.03 -14.93 -6.42
CA MET A 174 0.35 -14.67 -7.69
C MET A 174 1.05 -15.36 -8.87
N ARG A 175 2.38 -15.26 -8.93
CA ARG A 175 3.22 -15.92 -9.95
C ARG A 175 3.03 -17.44 -9.95
N LYS A 176 3.02 -18.08 -8.77
CA LYS A 176 2.79 -19.53 -8.64
C LYS A 176 1.42 -19.94 -9.14
N ARG A 177 0.35 -19.24 -8.72
CA ARG A 177 -1.03 -19.54 -9.12
C ARG A 177 -1.21 -19.45 -10.63
N LEU A 178 -0.63 -18.44 -11.27
CA LEU A 178 -0.70 -18.30 -12.73
C LEU A 178 0.04 -19.42 -13.45
N GLN A 179 1.20 -19.86 -12.94
CA GLN A 179 1.95 -20.99 -13.52
C GLN A 179 1.26 -22.35 -13.35
N GLN A 180 0.42 -22.52 -12.33
CA GLN A 180 -0.35 -23.76 -12.09
C GLN A 180 -1.58 -23.90 -13.01
N ASN A 181 -1.94 -22.85 -13.74
CA ASN A 181 -3.09 -22.78 -14.64
C ASN A 181 -2.69 -22.75 -16.14
N LEU A 182 -1.43 -23.08 -16.46
CA LEU A 182 -0.89 -23.24 -17.82
C LEU A 182 -0.94 -24.72 -18.26
#